data_AF-A0A9N9NX28-F1
#
_entry.id   AF-A0A9N9NX28-F1
#
_cell.length_a   1.000
_cell.length_b   1.000
_cell.length_c   1.000
_cell.angle_alpha   90.00
_cell.angle_beta   90.00
_cell.angle_gamma   90.00
#
_symmetry.space_group_name_H-M   'P 1'
#
loop_
_entity.id
_entity.type
_entity.pdbx_description
1 polymer ?
#
loop_
_entity_poly.entity_id
_entity_poly.type
_entity_poly.pdbx_seq_one_letter_code
_entity_poly.pdbx_strand_id
1 'polypeptide(L)'
;RSVGDALRELDAKQLINSDFILIYGDVVSNIHLNKVLDAHRARKSVDNNTIMTMVVKEASPFHRTRSLGESPIFVIDGKTNECVHCESVDLYPRKRRMVMDMEVFKKHTDVQIRNDLIDCQVDICSVE
;
A
#
# COMPACT_ATOMS: atom_id res chain seq x y z
N ARG A 1 -5.12 -20.49 -8.12
CA ARG A 1 -5.23 -19.20 -8.84
C ARG A 1 -5.09 -18.10 -7.80
N SER A 2 -4.04 -17.31 -7.90
CA SER A 2 -3.69 -16.20 -7.00
C SER A 2 -3.91 -14.85 -7.69
N VAL A 3 -3.82 -13.75 -6.95
CA VAL A 3 -3.84 -12.38 -7.51
C VAL A 3 -2.74 -12.21 -8.56
N GLY A 4 -1.55 -12.71 -8.28
CA GLY A 4 -0.43 -12.66 -9.22
C GLY A 4 -0.68 -13.45 -10.51
N ASP A 5 -1.42 -14.56 -10.45
CA ASP A 5 -1.77 -15.31 -11.66
C ASP A 5 -2.72 -14.50 -12.56
N ALA A 6 -3.67 -13.78 -11.97
CA ALA A 6 -4.58 -12.91 -12.70
C ALA A 6 -3.83 -11.72 -13.34
N LEU A 7 -2.94 -11.06 -12.60
CA LEU A 7 -2.13 -9.96 -13.14
C LEU A 7 -1.22 -10.42 -14.29
N ARG A 8 -0.59 -11.59 -14.17
CA ARG A 8 0.21 -12.18 -15.27
C ARG A 8 -0.63 -12.53 -16.49
N GLU A 9 -1.87 -12.98 -16.30
CA GLU A 9 -2.78 -13.24 -17.42
C GLU A 9 -3.24 -11.94 -18.11
N LEU A 10 -3.49 -10.88 -17.35
CA LEU A 10 -3.83 -9.56 -17.87
C LEU A 10 -2.67 -8.97 -18.69
N ASP A 11 -1.43 -9.10 -18.18
CA ASP A 11 -0.22 -8.68 -18.87
C ASP A 11 0.01 -9.51 -20.15
N ALA A 12 -0.12 -10.84 -20.08
CA ALA A 12 0.01 -11.71 -21.26
C ALA A 12 -1.00 -11.38 -22.37
N LYS A 13 -2.16 -10.80 -22.01
CA LYS A 13 -3.19 -10.34 -22.94
C LYS A 13 -3.04 -8.87 -23.35
N GLN A 14 -2.09 -8.13 -22.78
CA GLN A 14 -1.82 -6.72 -23.04
C GLN A 14 -3.09 -5.85 -22.94
N LEU A 15 -3.88 -6.08 -21.89
CA LEU A 15 -5.18 -5.40 -21.71
C LEU A 15 -5.06 -4.07 -20.96
N ILE A 16 -3.96 -3.84 -20.25
CA ILE A 16 -3.75 -2.67 -19.41
C ILE A 16 -2.79 -1.73 -20.14
N ASN A 17 -3.26 -0.52 -20.47
CA ASN A 17 -2.52 0.45 -21.28
C ASN A 17 -2.11 1.71 -20.50
N SER A 18 -2.55 1.84 -19.25
CA SER A 18 -2.30 3.00 -18.39
C SER A 18 -2.44 2.60 -16.92
N ASP A 19 -2.11 3.52 -16.02
CA ASP A 19 -2.36 3.36 -14.59
C ASP A 19 -3.79 2.88 -14.34
N PHE A 20 -3.94 1.90 -13.46
CA PHE A 20 -5.20 1.22 -13.17
C PHE A 20 -5.40 1.06 -11.67
N ILE A 21 -6.65 0.85 -11.27
CA ILE A 21 -7.01 0.61 -9.88
C ILE A 21 -7.18 -0.89 -9.69
N LEU A 22 -6.40 -1.46 -8.77
CA LEU A 22 -6.51 -2.84 -8.32
C LEU A 22 -7.26 -2.86 -6.99
N ILE A 23 -8.32 -3.65 -6.91
CA ILE A 23 -9.12 -3.84 -5.69
C ILE A 23 -9.12 -5.32 -5.35
N TYR A 24 -8.77 -5.65 -4.10
CA TYR A 24 -8.88 -7.01 -3.61
C TYR A 24 -10.24 -7.22 -2.93
N GLY A 25 -11.03 -8.14 -3.47
CA GLY A 25 -12.36 -8.47 -2.93
C GLY A 25 -13.39 -7.36 -3.11
N ASP A 26 -14.37 -7.32 -2.20
CA ASP A 26 -15.47 -6.36 -2.23
C ASP A 26 -15.19 -5.19 -1.29
N VAL A 27 -15.11 -3.97 -1.83
CA VAL A 27 -14.82 -2.75 -1.06
C VAL A 27 -16.03 -1.82 -1.03
N VAL A 28 -16.40 -1.39 0.18
CA VAL A 28 -17.40 -0.33 0.41
C VAL A 28 -16.67 0.94 0.86
N SER A 29 -16.66 1.95 0.00
CA SER A 29 -15.94 3.20 0.25
C SER A 29 -16.61 4.40 -0.41
N ASN A 30 -16.38 5.59 0.14
CA ASN A 30 -16.79 6.89 -0.41
C ASN A 30 -15.58 7.79 -0.73
N ILE A 31 -14.39 7.22 -0.89
CA ILE A 31 -13.15 7.96 -1.16
C ILE A 31 -13.19 8.55 -2.57
N HIS A 32 -12.77 9.82 -2.70
CA HIS A 32 -12.60 10.48 -3.99
C HIS A 32 -11.30 10.04 -4.67
N LEU A 33 -11.34 8.93 -5.42
CA LEU A 33 -10.16 8.34 -6.06
C LEU A 33 -9.45 9.26 -7.05
N ASN A 34 -10.14 10.23 -7.66
CA ASN A 34 -9.52 11.20 -8.57
C ASN A 34 -8.32 11.91 -7.94
N LYS A 35 -8.45 12.36 -6.68
CA LYS A 35 -7.35 13.05 -5.97
C LYS A 35 -6.16 12.13 -5.73
N VAL A 36 -6.42 10.86 -5.45
CA VAL A 36 -5.37 9.85 -5.23
C VAL A 36 -4.65 9.56 -6.54
N LEU A 37 -5.39 9.45 -7.65
CA LEU A 37 -4.85 9.24 -8.99
C LEU A 37 -3.97 10.42 -9.43
N ASP A 38 -4.43 11.65 -9.21
CA ASP A 38 -3.65 12.85 -9.53
C ASP A 38 -2.34 12.89 -8.71
N ALA A 39 -2.41 12.53 -7.43
CA ALA A 39 -1.23 12.44 -6.57
C ALA A 39 -0.26 11.33 -7.01
N HIS A 40 -0.78 10.17 -7.44
CA HIS A 40 0.03 9.08 -7.99
C HIS A 40 0.75 9.53 -9.27
N ARG A 41 0.02 10.13 -10.21
CA ARG A 41 0.59 10.65 -11.46
C ARG A 41 1.61 11.75 -11.23
N ALA A 42 1.36 12.64 -10.28
CA ALA A 42 2.31 13.68 -9.91
C ALA A 42 3.62 13.09 -9.39
N ARG A 43 3.57 12.07 -8.51
CA ARG A 43 4.78 11.37 -8.04
C ARG A 43 5.48 10.64 -9.19
N LYS A 44 4.73 9.90 -9.99
CA LYS A 44 5.24 9.15 -11.15
C LYS A 44 5.94 10.06 -12.17
N SER A 45 5.42 11.27 -12.39
CA SER A 45 6.05 12.24 -13.29
C SER A 45 7.43 12.72 -12.82
N VAL A 46 7.71 12.62 -11.53
CA VAL A 46 9.01 12.96 -10.94
C VAL A 46 9.91 11.72 -10.85
N ASP A 47 9.34 10.57 -10.49
CA ASP A 47 10.03 9.29 -10.42
C ASP A 47 9.22 8.18 -11.11
N ASN A 48 9.68 7.77 -12.28
CA ASN A 48 9.06 6.70 -13.07
C ASN A 48 9.12 5.33 -12.35
N ASN A 49 9.90 5.18 -11.29
CA ASN A 49 9.90 3.95 -10.49
C ASN A 49 8.72 3.88 -9.49
N THR A 50 7.82 4.87 -9.51
CA THR A 50 6.58 4.85 -8.73
C THR A 50 5.58 3.85 -9.33
N ILE A 51 5.72 2.57 -8.96
CA ILE A 51 4.90 1.49 -9.50
C ILE A 51 3.52 1.35 -8.85
N MET A 52 3.36 1.74 -7.58
CA MET A 52 2.13 1.52 -6.82
C MET A 52 1.89 2.60 -5.78
N THR A 53 0.63 2.96 -5.55
CA THR A 53 0.19 3.81 -4.44
C THR A 53 -0.95 3.12 -3.71
N MET A 54 -0.70 2.73 -2.46
CA MET A 54 -1.68 2.08 -1.59
C MET A 54 -2.59 3.11 -0.91
N VAL A 55 -3.90 2.85 -0.91
CA VAL A 55 -4.88 3.67 -0.20
C VAL A 55 -5.19 3.06 1.16
N VAL A 56 -4.77 3.76 2.21
CA VAL A 56 -4.98 3.37 3.61
C VAL A 56 -5.89 4.37 4.31
N LYS A 57 -6.56 3.92 5.37
CA LYS A 57 -7.42 4.75 6.21
C LYS A 57 -6.85 4.85 7.62
N GLU A 58 -6.68 6.06 8.11
CA GLU A 58 -6.33 6.29 9.51
C GLU A 58 -7.47 5.88 10.44
N ALA A 59 -7.13 5.09 11.47
CA ALA A 59 -8.03 4.61 12.49
C ALA A 59 -7.25 4.18 13.75
N SER A 60 -7.97 4.02 14.87
CA SER A 60 -7.36 3.42 16.07
C SER A 60 -6.83 2.01 15.78
N PRO A 61 -5.70 1.59 16.40
CA PRO A 61 -5.24 0.20 16.33
C PRO A 61 -6.28 -0.82 16.79
N PHE A 62 -7.25 -0.40 17.60
CA PHE A 62 -8.36 -1.20 18.13
C PHE A 62 -9.70 -0.91 17.43
N HIS A 63 -9.68 -0.23 16.28
CA HIS A 63 -10.88 0.13 15.55
C HIS A 63 -11.62 -1.14 15.09
N ARG A 64 -12.95 -1.19 15.29
CA ARG A 64 -13.76 -2.40 15.04
C ARG A 64 -13.71 -2.91 13.59
N THR A 65 -13.50 -2.02 12.63
CA THR A 65 -13.38 -2.40 11.20
C THR A 65 -11.96 -2.81 10.81
N ARG A 66 -10.99 -2.72 11.72
CA ARG A 66 -9.63 -3.20 11.49
C ARG A 66 -9.58 -4.69 11.85
N SER A 67 -9.47 -5.52 10.83
CA SER A 67 -9.37 -6.96 11.01
C SER A 67 -8.15 -7.31 11.84
N LEU A 68 -8.34 -8.10 12.89
CA LEU A 68 -7.25 -8.53 13.76
C LEU A 68 -6.21 -9.37 12.99
N GLY A 69 -6.64 -10.13 11.98
CA GLY A 69 -5.76 -10.97 11.15
C GLY A 69 -5.02 -10.24 10.04
N GLU A 70 -5.41 -9.00 9.75
CA GLU A 70 -4.84 -8.17 8.68
C GLU A 70 -4.55 -6.78 9.26
N SER A 71 -3.68 -6.75 10.26
CA SER A 71 -3.21 -5.53 10.90
C SER A 71 -1.77 -5.24 10.49
N PRO A 72 -1.54 -4.67 9.29
CA PRO A 72 -0.20 -4.31 8.86
C PRO A 72 0.35 -3.15 9.68
N ILE A 73 1.68 -3.15 9.81
CA ILE A 73 2.48 -2.00 10.24
C ILE A 73 3.10 -1.40 8.99
N PHE A 74 2.94 -0.10 8.83
CA PHE A 74 3.56 0.66 7.75
C PHE A 74 4.69 1.51 8.31
N VAL A 75 5.79 1.56 7.58
CA VAL A 75 6.88 2.51 7.80
C VAL A 75 6.91 3.42 6.59
N ILE A 76 6.74 4.72 6.83
CA ILE A 76 6.49 5.71 5.78
C ILE A 76 7.46 6.88 5.95
N ASP A 77 8.02 7.40 4.86
CA ASP A 77 8.73 8.68 4.88
C ASP A 77 7.72 9.84 5.05
N GLY A 78 7.85 10.61 6.12
CA GLY A 78 6.94 11.70 6.46
C GLY A 78 6.91 12.86 5.45
N LYS A 79 7.92 13.00 4.60
CA LYS A 79 7.99 14.04 3.57
C LYS A 79 7.40 13.58 2.23
N THR A 80 7.73 12.37 1.80
CA THR A 80 7.35 11.87 0.46
C THR A 80 6.10 11.00 0.48
N ASN A 81 5.69 10.51 1.66
CA ASN A 81 4.69 9.47 1.84
C ASN A 81 5.03 8.15 1.14
N GLU A 82 6.33 7.89 0.94
CA GLU A 82 6.82 6.61 0.41
C GLU A 82 6.75 5.55 1.51
N CYS A 83 6.16 4.39 1.19
CA CYS A 83 6.15 3.24 2.09
C CYS A 83 7.47 2.47 1.95
N VAL A 84 8.34 2.57 2.94
CA VAL A 84 9.69 1.99 2.93
C VAL A 84 9.75 0.59 3.55
N HIS A 85 8.79 0.25 4.41
CA HIS A 85 8.63 -1.10 4.95
C HIS A 85 7.16 -1.35 5.26
N CYS A 86 6.65 -2.51 4.88
CA CYS A 86 5.30 -2.95 5.21
C CYS A 86 5.36 -4.39 5.68
N GLU A 87 4.71 -4.67 6.80
CA GLU A 87 4.72 -6.01 7.40
C GLU A 87 3.40 -6.32 8.07
N SER A 88 2.81 -7.46 7.72
CA SER A 88 1.60 -7.96 8.38
C SER A 88 1.92 -8.47 9.79
N VAL A 89 1.06 -8.12 10.75
CA VAL A 89 1.14 -8.66 12.11
C VAL A 89 0.28 -9.90 12.21
N ASP A 90 0.92 -11.07 12.17
CA ASP A 90 0.24 -12.33 12.36
C ASP A 90 -0.30 -12.45 13.80
N LEU A 91 -1.55 -12.86 13.94
CA LEU A 91 -2.15 -13.17 15.24
C LEU A 91 -1.64 -14.49 15.82
N TYR A 92 -1.35 -15.47 14.97
CA TYR A 92 -1.00 -16.82 15.39
C TYR A 92 0.07 -17.46 14.48
N PRO A 93 1.29 -17.73 15.00
CA PRO A 93 1.80 -17.29 16.29
C PRO A 93 1.91 -15.75 16.34
N ARG A 94 1.54 -15.13 17.46
CA ARG A 94 1.51 -13.67 17.56
C ARG A 94 2.89 -13.07 17.29
N LYS A 95 3.01 -12.32 16.21
CA LYS A 95 4.23 -11.59 15.87
C LYS A 95 4.39 -10.40 16.82
N ARG A 96 5.52 -10.35 17.55
CA ARG A 96 5.80 -9.32 18.56
C ARG A 96 6.93 -8.37 18.19
N ARG A 97 7.61 -8.63 17.08
CA ARG A 97 8.77 -7.87 16.61
C ARG A 97 8.62 -7.66 15.12
N MET A 98 8.86 -6.43 14.69
CA MET A 98 9.07 -6.04 13.30
C MET A 98 10.58 -5.99 13.05
N VAL A 99 11.02 -6.40 11.87
CA VAL A 99 12.44 -6.31 11.47
C VAL A 99 12.50 -5.54 10.16
N MET A 100 13.22 -4.43 10.17
CA MET A 100 13.45 -3.59 8.99
C MET A 100 14.95 -3.33 8.81
N ASP A 101 15.35 -3.05 7.58
CA ASP A 101 16.72 -2.67 7.27
C ASP A 101 17.03 -1.26 7.82
N MET A 102 18.17 -1.12 8.49
CA MET A 102 18.64 0.16 9.03
C MET A 102 19.10 1.12 7.93
N GLU A 103 19.38 0.64 6.72
CA GLU A 103 19.70 1.50 5.56
C GLU A 103 18.58 2.50 5.24
N VAL A 104 17.34 2.20 5.63
CA VAL A 104 16.19 3.11 5.51
C VAL A 104 16.46 4.44 6.22
N PHE A 105 17.01 4.43 7.43
CA PHE A 105 17.28 5.64 8.20
C PHE A 105 18.44 6.48 7.65
N LYS A 106 19.26 5.92 6.75
CA LYS A 106 20.30 6.69 6.04
C LYS A 106 19.74 7.44 4.84
N LYS A 107 18.71 6.88 4.19
CA LYS A 107 18.08 7.47 3.00
C LYS A 107 16.96 8.45 3.37
N HIS A 108 16.20 8.14 4.41
CA HIS A 108 15.02 8.90 4.82
C HIS A 108 15.27 9.62 6.15
N THR A 109 15.09 10.93 6.14
CA THR A 109 15.36 11.79 7.33
C THR A 109 14.19 11.84 8.32
N ASP A 110 12.97 11.59 7.85
CA ASP A 110 11.76 11.60 8.66
C ASP A 110 11.01 10.29 8.42
N VAL A 111 11.20 9.33 9.32
CA VAL A 111 10.62 7.98 9.20
C VAL A 111 9.53 7.81 10.26
N GLN A 112 8.32 7.52 9.80
CA GLN A 112 7.14 7.33 10.64
C GLN A 112 6.71 5.87 10.66
N ILE A 113 6.64 5.27 11.84
CA ILE A 113 6.14 3.90 12.03
C ILE A 113 4.67 3.99 12.47
N ARG A 114 3.77 3.48 11.64
CA ARG A 114 2.32 3.61 11.79
C ARG A 114 1.64 2.25 11.98
N ASN A 115 0.93 2.11 13.09
CA ASN A 115 0.06 0.97 13.43
C ASN A 115 -1.42 1.40 13.56
N ASP A 116 -1.72 2.61 13.12
CA ASP A 116 -3.01 3.27 13.14
C ASP A 116 -3.63 3.37 11.74
N LEU A 117 -3.20 2.49 10.83
CA LEU A 117 -3.67 2.44 9.45
C LEU A 117 -4.43 1.14 9.21
N ILE A 118 -5.56 1.27 8.52
CA ILE A 118 -6.34 0.18 7.94
C ILE A 118 -5.97 0.12 6.47
N ASP A 119 -5.49 -1.04 6.03
CA ASP A 119 -5.31 -1.32 4.62
C ASP A 119 -6.68 -1.50 3.96
N CYS A 120 -7.00 -0.63 2.99
CA CYS A 120 -8.27 -0.74 2.26
C CYS A 120 -8.18 -1.72 1.09
N GLN A 121 -6.98 -2.21 0.76
CA GLN A 121 -6.70 -3.05 -0.40
C GLN A 121 -7.22 -2.44 -1.70
N VAL A 122 -7.08 -1.11 -1.80
CA VAL A 122 -7.36 -0.32 -2.99
C VAL A 122 -6.04 0.31 -3.39
N ASP A 123 -5.46 -0.20 -4.47
CA ASP A 123 -4.14 0.19 -4.94
C ASP A 123 -4.24 0.82 -6.32
N ILE A 124 -3.49 1.90 -6.54
CA ILE A 124 -3.29 2.46 -7.87
C ILE A 124 -1.96 1.94 -8.38
N CYS A 125 -2.00 1.17 -9.46
CA CYS A 125 -0.85 0.50 -10.04
C CYS A 125 -0.50 1.09 -11.40
N SER A 126 0.80 1.16 -11.67
CA SER A 126 1.39 1.40 -12.99
C SER A 126 1.49 0.11 -13.79
N VAL A 127 1.63 0.21 -15.11
CA VAL A 127 1.80 -0.95 -16.02
C VAL A 127 3.26 -1.41 -16.10
N GLU A 128 4.20 -0.56 -15.68
CA GLU A 128 5.66 -0.81 -15.72
C GLU A 128 6.13 -1.90 -14.74
#